data_AF-A0A0F9MKK7-F1
#
_entry.id   AF-A0A0F9MKK7-F1
#
_cell.length_a   1.000
_cell.length_b   1.000
_cell.length_c   1.000
_cell.angle_alpha   90.00
_cell.angle_beta   90.00
_cell.angle_gamma   90.00
#
_symmetry.space_group_name_H-M   'P 1'
#
loop_
_entity.id
_entity.type
_entity.pdbx_description
1 polymer ?
#
loop_
_entity_poly.entity_id
_entity_poly.type
_entity_poly.pdbx_seq_one_letter_code
_entity_poly.pdbx_strand_id
1 'polypeptide(L)'
;MRKFLFSLIIIGLTFAFIWFGLSFNYTEEGLHSKALFLSNKIDPPIEIYDNDDLLSYNFSGSGTEEDPYRIEYLNIITSNNYGIMVQNITKYILIQNNNVNALFGAIRIDNTSPGTIIITNNTCVGEELGIFITNSPQIKILNNTCSDSYDGININNSPYSLIENNTLTKNHVGI
;
A
#
# COMPACT_ATOMS: atom_id res chain seq x y z
N MET A 1 -60.06 -19.09 1.04
CA MET A 1 -58.70 -19.69 1.15
C MET A 1 -57.63 -18.97 0.33
N ARG A 2 -57.84 -18.60 -0.96
CA ARG A 2 -56.81 -17.91 -1.78
C ARG A 2 -56.25 -16.59 -1.19
N LYS A 3 -57.08 -15.75 -0.55
CA LYS A 3 -56.62 -14.46 0.03
C LYS A 3 -55.66 -14.62 1.22
N PHE A 4 -55.81 -15.69 2.01
CA PHE A 4 -54.89 -15.98 3.13
C PHE A 4 -53.53 -16.51 2.65
N LEU A 5 -53.53 -17.29 1.56
CA LEU A 5 -52.30 -17.82 0.97
C LEU A 5 -51.40 -16.71 0.37
N PHE A 6 -52.01 -15.70 -0.28
CA PHE A 6 -51.28 -14.53 -0.79
C PHE A 6 -50.65 -13.68 0.33
N SER A 7 -51.35 -13.54 1.47
CA SER A 7 -50.82 -12.80 2.63
C SER A 7 -49.61 -13.48 3.25
N LEU A 8 -49.58 -14.81 3.33
CA LEU A 8 -48.44 -15.56 3.88
C LEU A 8 -47.18 -15.44 3.01
N ILE A 9 -47.35 -15.43 1.68
CA ILE A 9 -46.23 -15.29 0.73
C ILE A 9 -45.61 -13.89 0.81
N ILE A 10 -46.43 -12.85 0.93
CA ILE A 10 -45.95 -11.46 1.05
C ILE A 10 -45.18 -11.29 2.36
N ILE A 11 -45.68 -11.83 3.48
CA ILE A 11 -44.98 -11.78 4.77
C ILE A 11 -43.63 -12.52 4.68
N GLY A 12 -43.59 -13.72 4.10
CA GLY A 12 -42.34 -14.47 3.91
C GLY A 12 -41.30 -13.73 3.09
N LEU A 13 -41.71 -13.06 2.00
CA LEU A 13 -40.82 -12.24 1.19
C LEU A 13 -40.27 -11.03 1.96
N THR A 14 -41.11 -10.33 2.74
CA THR A 14 -40.65 -9.20 3.54
C THR A 14 -39.62 -9.60 4.61
N PHE A 15 -39.79 -10.77 5.25
CA PHE A 15 -38.79 -11.29 6.20
C PHE A 15 -37.47 -11.67 5.51
N ALA A 16 -37.51 -12.20 4.29
CA ALA A 16 -36.29 -12.51 3.54
C ALA A 16 -35.49 -11.24 3.16
N PHE A 17 -36.16 -10.15 2.76
CA PHE A 17 -35.49 -8.89 2.47
C PHE A 17 -34.89 -8.23 3.72
N ILE A 18 -35.57 -8.31 4.86
CA ILE A 18 -35.03 -7.80 6.13
C ILE A 18 -33.79 -8.60 6.53
N TRP A 19 -33.84 -9.93 6.44
CA TRP A 19 -32.69 -10.78 6.78
C TRP A 19 -31.50 -10.54 5.85
N PHE A 20 -31.74 -10.42 4.54
CA PHE A 20 -30.68 -10.16 3.57
C PHE A 20 -30.06 -8.76 3.76
N GLY A 21 -30.88 -7.73 3.98
CA GLY A 21 -30.41 -6.37 4.25
C GLY A 21 -29.61 -6.25 5.56
N LEU A 22 -30.05 -6.92 6.62
CA LEU A 22 -29.30 -6.98 7.89
C LEU A 22 -27.96 -7.69 7.72
N SER A 23 -27.91 -8.77 6.91
CA SER A 23 -26.66 -9.49 6.68
C SER A 23 -25.62 -8.66 5.91
N PHE A 24 -26.08 -7.84 4.95
CA PHE A 24 -25.20 -6.97 4.15
C PHE A 24 -24.63 -5.81 4.99
N ASN A 25 -25.48 -5.17 5.82
CA ASN A 25 -25.05 -4.11 6.72
C ASN A 25 -24.08 -4.62 7.79
N TYR A 26 -24.30 -5.82 8.33
CA TYR A 26 -23.38 -6.43 9.30
C TYR A 26 -22.00 -6.72 8.69
N THR A 27 -21.95 -7.12 7.42
CA THR A 27 -20.67 -7.31 6.72
C THR A 27 -19.95 -5.99 6.42
N GLU A 28 -20.66 -4.91 6.08
CA GLU A 28 -20.04 -3.60 5.84
C GLU A 28 -19.56 -2.94 7.14
N GLU A 29 -20.36 -2.94 8.21
CA GLU A 29 -19.94 -2.44 9.52
C GLU A 29 -18.81 -3.29 10.13
N GLY A 30 -18.82 -4.60 9.87
CA GLY A 30 -17.72 -5.50 10.22
C GLY A 30 -16.44 -5.20 9.45
N LEU A 31 -16.53 -4.83 8.18
CA LEU A 31 -15.37 -4.43 7.35
C LEU A 31 -14.82 -3.07 7.80
N HIS A 32 -15.69 -2.11 8.04
CA HIS A 32 -15.34 -0.75 8.45
C HIS A 32 -14.80 -0.69 9.89
N SER A 33 -15.32 -1.52 10.80
CA SER A 33 -14.80 -1.63 12.17
C SER A 33 -13.45 -2.36 12.23
N LYS A 34 -13.21 -3.32 11.32
CA LYS A 34 -11.89 -3.95 11.14
C LYS A 34 -10.86 -2.99 10.54
N ALA A 35 -11.29 -2.13 9.61
CA ALA A 35 -10.47 -1.05 9.07
C ALA A 35 -10.14 0.02 10.13
N LEU A 36 -11.07 0.34 11.03
CA LEU A 36 -10.85 1.28 12.13
C LEU A 36 -9.93 0.71 13.24
N PHE A 37 -9.96 -0.60 13.48
CA PHE A 37 -9.06 -1.28 14.42
C PHE A 37 -7.59 -1.36 13.94
N LEU A 38 -7.31 -1.13 12.64
CA LEU A 38 -5.95 -0.95 12.13
C LEU A 38 -5.32 0.41 12.50
N SER A 39 -6.09 1.37 13.00
CA SER A 39 -5.71 2.80 13.00
C SER A 39 -4.66 3.25 14.02
N ASN A 40 -4.24 2.43 15.00
CA ASN A 40 -3.31 2.90 16.05
C ASN A 40 -2.05 2.04 16.23
N LYS A 41 -1.89 0.98 15.43
CA LYS A 41 -0.62 0.24 15.43
C LYS A 41 0.39 1.06 14.64
N ILE A 42 1.57 1.28 15.21
CA ILE A 42 2.73 1.80 14.49
C ILE A 42 3.65 0.62 14.23
N ASP A 43 3.93 0.35 12.95
CA ASP A 43 4.86 -0.67 12.52
C ASP A 43 6.30 -0.13 12.53
N PRO A 44 7.30 -0.98 12.85
CA PRO A 44 8.69 -0.57 12.78
C PRO A 44 9.09 -0.26 11.32
N PRO A 45 10.15 0.53 11.12
CA PRO A 45 10.75 0.71 9.79
C PRO A 45 11.18 -0.62 9.18
N ILE A 46 11.18 -0.67 7.85
CA ILE A 46 11.63 -1.83 7.08
C ILE A 46 12.97 -1.50 6.43
N GLU A 47 13.98 -2.29 6.75
CA GLU A 47 15.32 -2.18 6.16
C GLU A 47 15.70 -3.52 5.53
N ILE A 48 15.87 -3.52 4.21
CA ILE A 48 16.26 -4.67 3.40
C ILE A 48 17.48 -4.24 2.59
N TYR A 49 18.65 -4.77 2.92
CA TYR A 49 19.92 -4.45 2.28
C TYR A 49 20.29 -5.44 1.16
N ASP A 50 19.72 -6.65 1.19
CA ASP A 50 19.86 -7.68 0.17
C ASP A 50 18.71 -8.72 0.22
N ASN A 51 18.81 -9.77 -0.60
CA ASN A 51 17.78 -10.81 -0.69
C ASN A 51 17.64 -11.67 0.57
N ASP A 52 18.68 -11.78 1.42
CA ASP A 52 18.64 -12.63 2.61
C ASP A 52 17.81 -11.97 3.71
N ASP A 53 17.85 -10.64 3.81
CA ASP A 53 17.02 -9.87 4.74
C ASP A 53 15.52 -10.12 4.55
N LEU A 54 15.08 -10.40 3.32
CA LEU A 54 13.67 -10.68 3.00
C LEU A 54 13.12 -11.89 3.78
N LEU A 55 13.99 -12.84 4.15
CA LEU A 55 13.61 -14.03 4.91
C LEU A 55 13.28 -13.72 6.38
N SER A 56 13.72 -12.56 6.90
CA SER A 56 13.53 -12.18 8.30
C SER A 56 12.15 -11.56 8.60
N TYR A 57 11.50 -10.99 7.58
CA TYR A 57 10.27 -10.20 7.75
C TYR A 57 8.97 -10.99 7.60
N ASN A 58 9.03 -12.29 7.26
CA ASN A 58 7.85 -13.14 7.03
C ASN A 58 6.82 -12.50 6.06
N PHE A 59 7.30 -11.76 5.05
CA PHE A 59 6.40 -11.17 4.06
C PHE A 59 5.66 -12.26 3.28
N SER A 60 4.39 -12.01 2.99
CA SER A 60 3.56 -12.89 2.15
C SER A 60 3.80 -12.63 0.66
N GLY A 61 3.46 -13.59 -0.20
CA GLY A 61 3.78 -13.58 -1.63
C GLY A 61 2.61 -13.21 -2.57
N SER A 62 2.96 -12.37 -3.57
CA SER A 62 2.37 -12.18 -4.92
C SER A 62 2.60 -10.77 -5.50
N GLY A 63 3.66 -10.08 -5.05
CA GLY A 63 4.33 -9.01 -5.78
C GLY A 63 5.24 -9.58 -6.88
N THR A 64 4.66 -10.23 -7.87
CA THR A 64 5.19 -11.38 -8.63
C THR A 64 6.39 -11.16 -9.58
N GLU A 65 7.34 -12.10 -9.61
CA GLU A 65 7.50 -13.06 -10.73
C GLU A 65 7.22 -14.48 -10.19
N GLU A 66 5.93 -14.76 -9.93
CA GLU A 66 5.38 -16.03 -9.40
C GLU A 66 5.97 -16.50 -8.07
N ASP A 67 6.24 -15.69 -7.05
CA ASP A 67 5.26 -15.17 -6.08
C ASP A 67 5.96 -14.25 -5.04
N PRO A 68 6.93 -13.38 -5.38
CA PRO A 68 7.71 -12.68 -4.37
C PRO A 68 6.96 -11.49 -3.73
N TYR A 69 7.61 -10.84 -2.78
CA TYR A 69 7.03 -10.34 -1.55
C TYR A 69 6.09 -9.13 -1.70
N ARG A 70 5.12 -9.02 -0.79
CA ARG A 70 4.33 -7.80 -0.59
C ARG A 70 4.71 -7.11 0.72
N ILE A 71 4.96 -5.81 0.64
CA ILE A 71 5.07 -4.91 1.79
C ILE A 71 3.80 -4.06 1.77
N GLU A 72 2.84 -4.37 2.64
CA GLU A 72 1.50 -3.79 2.54
C GLU A 72 0.79 -3.57 3.87
N TYR A 73 -0.12 -2.59 3.87
CA TYR A 73 -0.98 -2.23 5.00
C TYR A 73 -0.21 -1.87 6.28
N LEU A 74 1.01 -1.35 6.13
CA LEU A 74 1.83 -0.89 7.26
C LEU A 74 1.55 0.59 7.54
N ASN A 75 1.59 0.94 8.82
CA ASN A 75 1.59 2.32 9.28
C ASN A 75 2.92 2.63 9.98
N ILE A 76 3.89 3.14 9.22
CA ILE A 76 5.26 3.40 9.68
C ILE A 76 5.38 4.89 9.97
N ILE A 77 5.57 5.24 11.24
CA ILE A 77 5.84 6.60 11.70
C ILE A 77 7.14 6.56 12.49
N THR A 78 8.20 7.14 11.93
CA THR A 78 9.55 6.99 12.47
C THR A 78 10.37 8.27 12.38
N SER A 79 11.26 8.46 13.36
CA SER A 79 12.33 9.46 13.29
C SER A 79 13.61 8.90 12.67
N ASN A 80 13.59 7.65 12.18
CA ASN A 80 14.71 7.10 11.41
C ASN A 80 14.81 7.78 10.05
N ASN A 81 15.97 7.59 9.42
CA ASN A 81 16.28 8.17 8.12
C ASN A 81 15.22 7.76 7.08
N TYR A 82 15.00 6.45 6.90
CA TYR A 82 13.99 5.94 5.96
C TYR A 82 12.90 5.13 6.66
N GLY A 83 11.68 5.21 6.13
CA GLY A 83 10.56 4.38 6.60
C GLY A 83 10.62 2.97 6.01
N ILE A 84 10.75 2.88 4.68
CA ILE A 84 11.00 1.64 3.94
C ILE A 84 12.25 1.83 3.09
N MET A 85 13.25 0.98 3.28
CA MET A 85 14.47 0.98 2.49
C MET A 85 14.71 -0.41 1.90
N VAL A 86 14.93 -0.45 0.58
CA VAL A 86 15.19 -1.68 -0.19
C VAL A 86 16.42 -1.46 -1.05
N GLN A 87 17.42 -2.33 -0.91
CA GLN A 87 18.67 -2.25 -1.64
C GLN A 87 19.13 -3.60 -2.17
N ASN A 88 19.85 -3.61 -3.30
CA ASN A 88 20.52 -4.79 -3.86
C ASN A 88 19.59 -6.00 -4.09
N ILE A 89 18.37 -5.73 -4.55
CA ILE A 89 17.33 -6.76 -4.71
C ILE A 89 17.24 -7.29 -6.13
N THR A 90 17.10 -8.61 -6.25
CA THR A 90 16.76 -9.29 -7.51
C THR A 90 15.37 -9.94 -7.50
N LYS A 91 14.71 -9.99 -6.33
CA LYS A 91 13.34 -10.51 -6.17
C LYS A 91 12.30 -9.43 -6.46
N TYR A 92 11.11 -9.83 -6.91
CA TYR A 92 10.04 -8.85 -7.12
C TYR A 92 9.40 -8.45 -5.79
N ILE A 93 9.12 -7.17 -5.64
CA ILE A 93 8.51 -6.62 -4.43
C ILE A 93 7.42 -5.64 -4.84
N LEU A 94 6.23 -5.89 -4.32
CA LEU A 94 5.10 -4.98 -4.41
C LEU A 94 4.96 -4.23 -3.09
N ILE A 95 5.25 -2.92 -3.12
CA ILE A 95 5.09 -2.01 -1.98
C ILE A 95 3.77 -1.28 -2.16
N GLN A 96 2.75 -1.63 -1.37
CA GLN A 96 1.40 -1.08 -1.58
C GLN A 96 0.58 -0.78 -0.34
N ASN A 97 -0.31 0.21 -0.44
CA ASN A 97 -1.29 0.51 0.62
C ASN A 97 -0.65 0.80 1.99
N ASN A 98 0.57 1.35 2.01
CA ASN A 98 1.25 1.74 3.25
C ASN A 98 1.06 3.24 3.53
N ASN A 99 1.07 3.60 4.81
CA ASN A 99 1.23 4.96 5.28
C ASN A 99 2.62 5.10 5.89
N VAL A 100 3.49 5.88 5.26
CA VAL A 100 4.91 5.99 5.64
C VAL A 100 5.27 7.44 5.90
N ASN A 101 5.60 7.74 7.15
CA ASN A 101 6.10 9.03 7.61
C ASN A 101 7.47 8.85 8.27
N ALA A 102 8.52 9.39 7.65
CA ALA A 102 9.90 9.23 8.08
C ALA A 102 10.64 10.58 8.13
N LEU A 103 11.76 10.63 8.87
CA LEU A 103 12.51 11.88 9.04
C LEU A 103 13.12 12.37 7.73
N PHE A 104 13.78 11.51 6.96
CA PHE A 104 14.45 11.94 5.72
C PHE A 104 13.70 11.49 4.47
N GLY A 105 13.46 10.18 4.32
CA GLY A 105 12.83 9.61 3.14
C GLY A 105 11.73 8.61 3.44
N ALA A 106 10.53 8.73 2.87
CA ALA A 106 9.48 7.75 3.16
C ALA A 106 9.85 6.37 2.59
N ILE A 107 10.11 6.29 1.28
CA ILE A 107 10.52 5.06 0.60
C ILE A 107 11.81 5.29 -0.18
N ARG A 108 12.83 4.44 0.04
CA ARG A 108 14.07 4.41 -0.75
C ARG A 108 14.28 3.07 -1.42
N ILE A 109 14.54 3.11 -2.73
CA ILE A 109 14.95 1.96 -3.55
C ILE A 109 16.31 2.23 -4.16
N ASP A 110 17.26 1.30 -4.00
CA ASP A 110 18.62 1.43 -4.53
C ASP A 110 19.10 0.12 -5.17
N ASN A 111 19.67 0.21 -6.36
CA ASN A 111 20.37 -0.89 -7.02
C ASN A 111 19.53 -2.18 -7.13
N THR A 112 18.37 -2.13 -7.79
CA THR A 112 17.52 -3.31 -8.01
C THR A 112 17.59 -3.83 -9.44
N SER A 113 17.27 -5.12 -9.62
CA SER A 113 17.10 -5.70 -10.95
C SER A 113 15.96 -5.00 -11.72
N PRO A 114 16.03 -4.93 -13.06
CA PRO A 114 15.02 -4.24 -13.85
C PRO A 114 13.62 -4.83 -13.65
N GLY A 115 12.64 -3.97 -13.40
CA GLY A 115 11.22 -4.36 -13.39
C GLY A 115 10.75 -5.09 -12.12
N THR A 116 11.62 -5.27 -11.14
CA THR A 116 11.29 -6.06 -9.95
C THR A 116 10.48 -5.29 -8.89
N ILE A 117 10.52 -3.96 -8.88
CA ILE A 117 9.82 -3.17 -7.87
C ILE A 117 8.62 -2.43 -8.45
N ILE A 118 7.48 -2.56 -7.77
CA ILE A 118 6.28 -1.77 -8.00
C ILE A 118 5.90 -1.07 -6.69
N ILE A 119 5.75 0.25 -6.75
CA ILE A 119 5.34 1.09 -5.62
C ILE A 119 3.98 1.68 -5.96
N THR A 120 2.92 1.27 -5.26
CA THR A 120 1.58 1.73 -5.60
C THR A 120 0.64 1.98 -4.43
N ASN A 121 -0.23 2.99 -4.53
CA ASN A 121 -1.24 3.30 -3.51
C ASN A 121 -0.66 3.56 -2.11
N ASN A 122 0.56 4.11 -2.01
CA ASN A 122 1.14 4.49 -0.71
C ASN A 122 0.92 5.97 -0.43
N THR A 123 0.82 6.32 0.85
CA THR A 123 0.94 7.70 1.34
C THR A 123 2.34 7.88 1.91
N CYS A 124 3.09 8.81 1.37
CA CYS A 124 4.52 9.02 1.63
C CYS A 124 4.76 10.45 2.12
N VAL A 125 5.32 10.57 3.32
CA VAL A 125 5.77 11.83 3.91
C VAL A 125 7.20 11.64 4.39
N GLY A 126 8.13 12.36 3.80
CA GLY A 126 9.52 12.46 4.28
C GLY A 126 9.96 13.91 4.21
N GLU A 127 10.71 14.43 5.18
CA GLU A 127 11.04 15.87 5.18
C GLU A 127 11.83 16.27 3.92
N GLU A 128 12.73 15.40 3.47
CA GLU A 128 13.55 15.63 2.27
C GLU A 128 13.00 14.89 1.04
N LEU A 129 12.64 13.60 1.19
CA LEU A 129 12.29 12.74 0.05
C LEU A 129 10.97 11.99 0.30
N GLY A 130 9.99 12.11 -0.59
CA GLY A 130 8.81 11.24 -0.55
C GLY A 130 9.17 9.81 -0.99
N ILE A 131 9.42 9.63 -2.28
CA ILE A 131 9.92 8.37 -2.85
C ILE A 131 11.23 8.63 -3.58
N PHE A 132 12.31 7.94 -3.19
CA PHE A 132 13.62 8.07 -3.82
C PHE A 132 14.08 6.77 -4.47
N ILE A 133 14.37 6.83 -5.76
CA ILE A 133 14.82 5.69 -6.57
C ILE A 133 16.19 6.01 -7.15
N THR A 134 17.15 5.11 -6.97
CA THR A 134 18.46 5.23 -7.61
C THR A 134 18.94 3.90 -8.19
N ASN A 135 19.60 3.92 -9.35
CA ASN A 135 20.20 2.75 -10.01
C ASN A 135 19.23 1.57 -10.19
N SER A 136 17.95 1.83 -10.44
CA SER A 136 16.90 0.81 -10.44
C SER A 136 16.05 0.96 -11.70
N PRO A 137 16.38 0.27 -12.81
CA PRO A 137 15.67 0.42 -14.08
C PRO A 137 14.24 -0.16 -14.04
N GLN A 138 13.37 0.35 -14.91
CA GLN A 138 12.02 -0.20 -15.15
C GLN A 138 11.10 -0.26 -13.91
N ILE A 139 11.26 0.68 -12.98
CA ILE A 139 10.43 0.78 -11.78
C ILE A 139 9.05 1.31 -12.15
N LYS A 140 8.01 0.88 -11.43
CA LYS A 140 6.66 1.43 -11.57
C LYS A 140 6.26 2.16 -10.29
N ILE A 141 5.98 3.46 -10.39
CA ILE A 141 5.51 4.32 -9.29
C ILE A 141 4.11 4.80 -9.66
N LEU A 142 3.08 4.18 -9.10
CA LEU A 142 1.70 4.31 -9.57
C LEU A 142 0.75 4.71 -8.44
N ASN A 143 -0.07 5.74 -8.62
CA ASN A 143 -1.16 6.05 -7.69
C ASN A 143 -0.71 6.34 -6.23
N ASN A 144 0.51 6.84 -6.02
CA ASN A 144 0.97 7.22 -4.69
C ASN A 144 0.63 8.67 -4.39
N THR A 145 0.50 9.00 -3.10
CA THR A 145 0.42 10.37 -2.62
C THR A 145 1.73 10.71 -1.91
N CYS A 146 2.51 11.65 -2.44
CA CYS A 146 3.68 12.19 -1.74
C CYS A 146 3.40 13.64 -1.34
N SER A 147 3.60 13.96 -0.07
CA SER A 147 3.33 15.30 0.44
C SER A 147 4.30 15.74 1.53
N ASP A 148 4.45 17.06 1.65
CA ASP A 148 5.24 17.72 2.69
C ASP A 148 6.73 17.26 2.68
N SER A 149 7.28 17.07 1.48
CA SER A 149 8.69 16.72 1.21
C SER A 149 9.43 17.79 0.43
N TYR A 150 10.76 17.83 0.49
CA TYR A 150 11.52 18.63 -0.48
C TYR A 150 11.30 18.11 -1.91
N ASP A 151 11.67 16.86 -2.20
CA ASP A 151 11.31 16.18 -3.45
C ASP A 151 10.17 15.18 -3.22
N GLY A 152 9.06 15.30 -3.94
CA GLY A 152 7.94 14.35 -3.84
C GLY A 152 8.31 12.95 -4.35
N ILE A 153 8.83 12.87 -5.57
CA ILE A 153 9.42 11.66 -6.15
C ILE A 153 10.75 12.07 -6.76
N ASN A 154 11.84 11.38 -6.46
CA ASN A 154 13.13 11.63 -7.07
C ASN A 154 13.65 10.33 -7.69
N ILE A 155 13.93 10.35 -8.99
CA ILE A 155 14.51 9.21 -9.71
C ILE A 155 15.87 9.57 -10.28
N ASN A 156 16.88 8.75 -9.99
CA ASN A 156 18.23 8.92 -10.51
C ASN A 156 18.71 7.62 -11.16
N ASN A 157 19.34 7.72 -12.33
CA ASN A 157 19.93 6.59 -13.05
C ASN A 157 19.03 5.35 -13.15
N SER A 158 17.73 5.57 -13.40
CA SER A 158 16.68 4.54 -13.33
C SER A 158 15.83 4.57 -14.61
N PRO A 159 16.42 4.22 -15.77
CA PRO A 159 15.79 4.41 -17.07
C PRO A 159 14.58 3.49 -17.28
N TYR A 160 13.71 3.89 -18.21
CA TYR A 160 12.50 3.14 -18.59
C TYR A 160 11.50 2.93 -17.46
N SER A 161 11.56 3.75 -16.41
CA SER A 161 10.60 3.73 -15.31
C SER A 161 9.27 4.39 -15.71
N LEU A 162 8.18 3.90 -15.15
CA LEU A 162 6.83 4.43 -15.33
C LEU A 162 6.39 5.16 -14.06
N ILE A 163 6.08 6.45 -14.18
CA ILE A 163 5.51 7.26 -13.11
C ILE A 163 4.15 7.76 -13.57
N GLU A 164 3.09 7.29 -12.92
CA GLU A 164 1.72 7.56 -13.40
C GLU A 164 0.75 7.76 -12.23
N ASN A 165 -0.20 8.69 -12.38
CA ASN A 165 -1.31 8.93 -11.46
C ASN A 165 -0.91 9.24 -10.00
N ASN A 166 0.29 9.78 -9.76
CA ASN A 166 0.70 10.17 -8.42
C ASN A 166 0.16 11.57 -8.07
N THR A 167 -0.25 11.74 -6.82
CA THR A 167 -0.66 13.03 -6.25
C THR A 167 0.51 13.62 -5.49
N LEU A 168 1.00 14.79 -5.93
CA LEU A 168 2.17 15.45 -5.38
C LEU A 168 1.77 16.82 -4.86
N THR A 169 1.70 16.99 -3.55
CA THR A 169 1.16 18.21 -2.93
C THR A 169 2.06 18.74 -1.85
N LYS A 170 2.28 20.06 -1.81
CA LYS A 170 3.14 20.73 -0.81
C LYS A 170 4.58 20.22 -0.79
N ASN A 171 5.05 19.68 -1.91
CA ASN A 171 6.47 19.40 -2.08
C ASN A 171 7.17 20.63 -2.68
N HIS A 172 8.45 20.84 -2.37
CA HIS A 172 9.23 21.90 -3.02
C HIS A 172 9.46 21.60 -4.50
N VAL A 173 9.72 20.32 -4.81
CA VAL A 173 9.83 19.75 -6.17
C VAL A 173 8.87 18.57 -6.28
N GLY A 174 8.19 18.45 -7.42
CA GLY A 174 7.24 17.37 -7.69
C GLY A 174 7.95 16.04 -8.02
N ILE A 175 8.55 15.99 -9.21
CA ILE A 175 9.33 14.87 -9.77
C ILE A 175 10.65 15.40 -10.32
#